data_AF-A0A946VM29-F1
#
_entry.id   AF-A0A946VM29-F1
#
_cell.length_a   1.000
_cell.length_b   1.000
_cell.length_c   1.000
_cell.angle_alpha   90.00
_cell.angle_beta   90.00
_cell.angle_gamma   90.00
#
_symmetry.space_group_name_H-M   'P 1'
#
loop_
_entity.id
_entity.type
_entity.pdbx_description
1 polymer ?
#
loop_
_entity_poly.entity_id
_entity_poly.type
_entity_poly.pdbx_seq_one_letter_code
_entity_poly.pdbx_strand_id
1 'polypeptide(L)'
;LKRVDKIPAPLALAQAANESAWGTSRFALEGNNVFGQWCFDEGCGIVPKRRRADASHEVRAFASLDAAVQAYFLNLNTHDRYKNFRDMRFQMRNQRGDLDPLVLAYGLVGYSERGDEYVDEIQTIIQQNDLVDKYSG
;
A
#
# COMPACT_ATOMS: atom_id res chain seq x y z
N LEU A 1 -15.71 -5.48 14.11
CA LEU A 1 -15.34 -5.55 12.68
C LEU A 1 -14.22 -4.54 12.38
N LYS A 2 -12.95 -4.88 12.64
CA LYS A 2 -11.80 -3.99 12.30
C LYS A 2 -10.98 -4.47 11.09
N ARG A 3 -11.08 -5.78 10.80
CA ARG A 3 -10.34 -6.46 9.72
C ARG A 3 -11.06 -6.46 8.36
N VAL A 4 -12.21 -5.78 8.24
CA VAL A 4 -12.98 -5.67 7.00
C VAL A 4 -13.55 -4.25 6.94
N ASP A 5 -12.95 -3.38 6.14
CA ASP A 5 -13.44 -2.03 5.80
C ASP A 5 -12.70 -1.52 4.55
N LYS A 6 -13.21 -0.43 3.94
CA LYS A 6 -12.60 0.23 2.79
C LYS A 6 -11.22 0.82 3.13
N ILE A 7 -10.38 0.94 2.12
CA ILE A 7 -9.18 1.78 2.13
C ILE A 7 -9.52 2.99 1.27
N PRO A 8 -9.29 4.24 1.72
CA PRO A 8 -9.57 5.41 0.90
C PRO A 8 -8.82 5.35 -0.44
N ALA A 9 -9.52 5.66 -1.54
CA ALA A 9 -8.91 5.69 -2.86
C ALA A 9 -7.68 6.63 -2.95
N PRO A 10 -7.69 7.85 -2.33
CA PRO A 10 -6.50 8.72 -2.34
C PRO A 10 -5.26 8.03 -1.77
N LEU A 11 -5.43 7.26 -0.69
CA LEU A 11 -4.33 6.56 -0.03
C LEU A 11 -3.79 5.42 -0.90
N ALA A 12 -4.69 4.60 -1.46
CA ALA A 12 -4.30 3.50 -2.33
C ALA A 12 -3.61 4.00 -3.62
N LEU A 13 -4.09 5.10 -4.20
CA LEU A 13 -3.50 5.70 -5.39
C LEU A 13 -2.12 6.29 -5.12
N ALA A 14 -1.94 7.00 -4.00
CA ALA A 14 -0.63 7.54 -3.62
C ALA A 14 0.39 6.44 -3.35
N GLN A 15 0.01 5.38 -2.64
CA GLN A 15 0.88 4.22 -2.46
C GLN A 15 1.21 3.55 -3.79
N ALA A 16 0.21 3.32 -4.66
CA ALA A 16 0.46 2.74 -5.96
C ALA A 16 1.42 3.59 -6.80
N ALA A 17 1.25 4.90 -6.84
CA ALA A 17 2.15 5.82 -7.54
C ALA A 17 3.57 5.75 -6.99
N ASN A 18 3.74 5.79 -5.66
CA ASN A 18 5.04 5.73 -5.02
C ASN A 18 5.77 4.40 -5.28
N GLU A 19 5.12 3.27 -4.98
CA GLU A 19 5.72 1.93 -5.04
C GLU A 19 6.02 1.48 -6.48
N SER A 20 5.24 1.98 -7.45
CA SER A 20 5.40 1.61 -8.86
C SER A 20 6.23 2.60 -9.68
N ALA A 21 6.79 3.65 -9.06
CA ALA A 21 7.40 4.79 -9.77
C ALA A 21 6.45 5.32 -10.86
N TRP A 22 5.23 5.69 -10.47
CA TRP A 22 4.17 6.14 -11.39
C TRP A 22 3.85 5.13 -12.50
N GLY A 23 3.86 3.85 -12.17
CA GLY A 23 3.57 2.74 -13.09
C GLY A 23 4.74 2.35 -14.01
N THR A 24 5.90 2.98 -13.89
CA THR A 24 7.04 2.75 -14.79
C THR A 24 8.02 1.68 -14.30
N SER A 25 7.89 1.24 -13.04
CA SER A 25 8.71 0.17 -12.46
C SER A 25 8.59 -1.13 -13.25
N ARG A 26 9.72 -1.82 -13.43
CA ARG A 26 9.75 -3.17 -14.02
C ARG A 26 8.76 -4.12 -13.34
N PHE A 27 8.66 -4.07 -12.01
CA PHE A 27 7.79 -4.97 -11.26
C PHE A 27 6.30 -4.65 -11.47
N ALA A 28 5.96 -3.38 -11.72
CA ALA A 28 4.62 -2.99 -12.09
C ALA A 28 4.27 -3.45 -13.51
N LEU A 29 5.18 -3.22 -14.47
CA LEU A 29 4.97 -3.55 -15.89
C LEU A 29 4.96 -5.05 -16.18
N GLU A 30 5.91 -5.80 -15.60
CA GLU A 30 6.08 -7.23 -15.88
C GLU A 30 5.31 -8.12 -14.88
N GLY A 31 5.09 -7.63 -13.66
CA GLY A 31 4.54 -8.41 -12.55
C GLY A 31 3.19 -7.93 -12.04
N ASN A 32 2.59 -6.90 -12.63
CA ASN A 32 1.38 -6.23 -12.11
C ASN A 32 1.50 -5.79 -10.64
N ASN A 33 2.72 -5.66 -10.10
CA ASN A 33 2.94 -5.39 -8.69
C ASN A 33 3.15 -3.90 -8.44
N VAL A 34 2.04 -3.16 -8.46
CA VAL A 34 2.03 -1.71 -8.24
C VAL A 34 2.19 -1.31 -6.76
N PHE A 35 2.26 -2.27 -5.84
CA PHE A 35 2.31 -2.03 -4.39
C PHE A 35 3.59 -2.55 -3.72
N GLY A 36 4.57 -3.01 -4.51
CA GLY A 36 5.86 -3.48 -3.97
C GLY A 36 5.75 -4.72 -3.07
N GLN A 37 4.73 -5.56 -3.26
CA GLN A 37 4.48 -6.70 -2.37
C GLN A 37 5.53 -7.80 -2.53
N TRP A 38 6.16 -8.19 -1.43
CA TRP A 38 7.09 -9.31 -1.37
C TRP A 38 6.35 -10.65 -1.29
N CYS A 39 7.01 -11.71 -1.74
CA CYS A 39 6.64 -13.09 -1.49
C CYS A 39 7.90 -13.93 -1.21
N PHE A 40 7.73 -15.09 -0.60
CA PHE A 40 8.84 -15.87 -0.01
C PHE A 40 8.91 -17.32 -0.51
N ASP A 41 7.96 -17.74 -1.35
CA ASP A 41 8.01 -19.02 -2.03
C ASP A 41 8.88 -18.89 -3.28
N GLU A 42 9.74 -19.87 -3.57
CA GLU A 42 10.57 -19.81 -4.76
C GLU A 42 9.70 -19.78 -6.04
N GLY A 43 9.96 -18.82 -6.94
CA GLY A 43 9.21 -18.65 -8.18
C GLY A 43 7.85 -17.96 -8.04
N CYS A 44 7.55 -17.38 -6.88
CA CYS A 44 6.32 -16.61 -6.67
C CYS A 44 6.30 -15.24 -7.36
N GLY A 45 7.45 -14.79 -7.91
CA GLY A 45 7.56 -13.49 -8.50
C GLY A 45 8.84 -13.25 -9.30
N ILE A 46 9.28 -11.99 -9.29
CA ILE A 46 10.41 -11.50 -10.05
C ILE A 46 11.58 -11.28 -9.09
N VAL A 47 12.69 -11.96 -9.36
CA VAL A 47 13.92 -11.81 -8.57
C VAL A 47 14.51 -10.39 -8.79
N PRO A 48 14.76 -9.61 -7.71
CA PRO A 48 15.43 -8.33 -7.82
C PRO A 48 16.87 -8.49 -8.32
N LYS A 49 17.26 -7.68 -9.32
CA LYS A 49 18.63 -7.70 -9.88
C LYS A 49 19.73 -7.42 -8.86
N ARG A 50 19.41 -6.68 -7.79
CA ARG A 50 20.32 -6.28 -6.71
C ARG A 50 19.98 -6.94 -5.37
N ARG A 51 19.32 -8.11 -5.39
CA ARG A 51 19.01 -8.85 -4.17
C ARG A 51 20.30 -9.22 -3.44
N ARG A 52 20.36 -9.02 -2.12
CA ARG A 52 21.49 -9.54 -1.31
C ARG A 52 21.52 -11.07 -1.40
N ALA A 53 22.71 -11.66 -1.33
CA ALA A 53 22.87 -13.11 -1.51
C ALA A 53 22.10 -13.95 -0.48
N ASP A 54 21.81 -13.39 0.69
CA ASP A 54 21.09 -14.01 1.80
C ASP A 54 19.57 -13.79 1.79
N ALA A 55 19.05 -12.92 0.90
CA ALA A 55 17.62 -12.68 0.81
C ALA A 55 16.93 -13.75 -0.04
N SER A 56 15.90 -14.39 0.53
CA SER A 56 15.07 -15.38 -0.15
C SER A 56 13.81 -14.80 -0.81
N HIS A 57 13.45 -13.55 -0.48
CA HIS A 57 12.23 -12.94 -1.00
C HIS A 57 12.33 -12.60 -2.50
N GLU A 58 11.18 -12.61 -3.17
CA GLU A 58 10.96 -12.13 -4.53
C GLU A 58 9.91 -11.01 -4.52
N VAL A 59 9.90 -10.17 -5.55
CA VAL A 59 8.81 -9.21 -5.74
C VAL A 59 7.67 -9.96 -6.41
N ARG A 60 6.55 -10.14 -5.71
CA ARG A 60 5.43 -10.97 -6.17
C ARG A 60 4.98 -10.60 -7.57
N ALA A 61 4.75 -11.59 -8.42
CA ALA A 61 4.07 -11.39 -9.69
C ALA A 61 2.60 -11.75 -9.54
N PHE A 62 1.72 -10.93 -10.10
CA PHE A 62 0.28 -11.12 -10.07
C PHE A 62 -0.26 -11.38 -11.46
N ALA A 63 -1.27 -12.26 -11.55
CA ALA A 63 -1.96 -12.58 -12.79
C ALA A 63 -2.68 -11.36 -13.40
N SER A 64 -3.06 -10.38 -12.58
CA SER A 64 -3.68 -9.13 -13.00
C SER A 64 -3.43 -8.02 -11.98
N LEU A 65 -3.69 -6.77 -12.40
CA LEU A 65 -3.67 -5.62 -11.51
C LEU A 65 -4.71 -5.77 -10.38
N ASP A 66 -5.90 -6.30 -10.68
CA ASP A 66 -6.94 -6.55 -9.67
C ASP A 66 -6.46 -7.52 -8.58
N ALA A 67 -5.72 -8.56 -8.95
CA ALA A 67 -5.15 -9.49 -7.98
C ALA A 67 -4.13 -8.80 -7.06
N ALA A 68 -3.35 -7.86 -7.58
CA ALA A 68 -2.43 -7.06 -6.78
C ALA A 68 -3.17 -6.13 -5.81
N VAL A 69 -4.25 -5.48 -6.27
CA VAL A 69 -5.13 -4.64 -5.44
C VAL A 69 -5.78 -5.46 -4.33
N GLN A 70 -6.32 -6.64 -4.64
CA GLN A 70 -6.92 -7.52 -3.63
C GLN A 70 -5.91 -7.96 -2.56
N ALA A 71 -4.68 -8.31 -2.96
CA ALA A 71 -3.63 -8.69 -2.02
C ALA A 71 -3.20 -7.51 -1.13
N TYR A 72 -3.06 -6.32 -1.69
CA TYR A 72 -2.77 -5.09 -0.94
C TYR A 72 -3.89 -4.78 0.07
N PHE A 73 -5.15 -4.90 -0.34
CA PHE A 73 -6.31 -4.68 0.54
C PHE A 73 -6.34 -5.70 1.66
N LEU A 74 -6.10 -6.98 1.36
CA LEU A 74 -6.03 -8.05 2.34
C LEU A 74 -4.93 -7.74 3.36
N ASN A 75 -3.72 -7.40 2.91
CA ASN A 75 -2.58 -7.10 3.76
C ASN A 75 -2.89 -6.01 4.80
N LEU A 76 -3.38 -4.85 4.38
CA LEU A 76 -3.73 -3.75 5.30
C LEU A 76 -4.88 -4.13 6.25
N ASN A 77 -5.83 -4.95 5.77
CA ASN A 77 -6.99 -5.37 6.54
C ASN A 77 -6.71 -6.53 7.52
N THR A 78 -5.66 -7.33 7.33
CA THR A 78 -5.47 -8.53 8.16
C THR A 78 -4.11 -8.66 8.82
N HIS A 79 -3.03 -8.12 8.24
CA HIS A 79 -1.69 -8.34 8.78
C HIS A 79 -1.46 -7.56 10.08
N ASP A 80 -0.79 -8.15 11.07
CA ASP A 80 -0.71 -7.58 12.43
C ASP A 80 0.04 -6.24 12.48
N ARG A 81 1.03 -6.07 11.60
CA ARG A 81 1.75 -4.80 11.39
C ARG A 81 0.82 -3.59 11.16
N TYR A 82 -0.35 -3.79 10.55
CA TYR A 82 -1.31 -2.72 10.27
C TYR A 82 -2.44 -2.65 11.31
N LYS A 83 -2.24 -3.21 12.51
CA LYS A 83 -3.22 -3.08 13.60
C LYS A 83 -3.50 -1.61 13.92
N ASN A 84 -2.48 -0.76 13.97
CA ASN A 84 -2.66 0.68 14.23
C ASN A 84 -3.51 1.36 13.15
N PHE A 85 -3.22 1.12 11.87
CA PHE A 85 -4.03 1.59 10.75
C PHE A 85 -5.51 1.20 10.90
N ARG A 86 -5.80 -0.06 11.25
CA ARG A 86 -7.16 -0.54 11.47
C ARG A 86 -7.84 0.09 12.68
N ASP A 87 -7.08 0.33 13.75
CA ASP A 87 -7.59 0.99 14.95
C ASP A 87 -7.95 2.45 14.67
N MET A 88 -7.07 3.20 13.98
CA MET A 88 -7.34 4.59 13.56
C MET A 88 -8.58 4.67 12.67
N ARG A 89 -8.67 3.81 11.64
CA ARG A 89 -9.82 3.73 10.75
C ARG A 89 -11.12 3.45 11.51
N PHE A 90 -11.07 2.49 12.45
CA PHE A 90 -12.24 2.18 13.29
C PHE A 90 -12.68 3.36 14.16
N GLN A 91 -11.74 4.13 14.72
CA GLN A 91 -12.10 5.32 15.52
C GLN A 91 -12.76 6.40 14.66
N MET A 92 -12.25 6.68 13.46
CA MET A 92 -12.88 7.62 12.52
C MET A 92 -14.33 7.21 12.20
N ARG A 93 -14.57 5.91 11.95
CA ARG A 93 -15.92 5.38 11.72
C ARG A 93 -16.85 5.60 12.92
N ASN A 94 -16.38 5.39 14.14
CA ASN A 94 -17.19 5.57 15.34
C ASN A 94 -17.56 7.03 15.58
N GLN A 95 -16.72 7.96 15.14
CA GLN A 95 -16.99 9.40 15.20
C GLN A 95 -17.99 9.86 14.12
N ARG A 96 -18.51 8.94 13.29
CA ARG A 96 -19.39 9.20 12.12
C ARG A 96 -18.76 10.14 11.09
N GLY A 97 -17.44 10.30 11.13
CA GLY A 97 -16.70 11.04 10.12
C GLY A 97 -16.36 10.17 8.91
N ASP A 98 -16.05 10.83 7.80
CA ASP A 98 -15.39 10.19 6.68
C ASP A 98 -13.96 9.77 7.07
N LEU A 99 -13.43 8.82 6.31
CA LEU A 99 -12.04 8.41 6.47
C LEU A 99 -11.14 9.49 5.90
N ASP A 100 -10.35 10.13 6.75
CA ASP A 100 -9.32 11.07 6.31
C ASP A 100 -8.09 10.28 5.84
N PRO A 101 -7.75 10.32 4.53
CA PRO A 101 -6.60 9.59 4.00
C PRO A 101 -5.26 10.14 4.50
N LEU A 102 -5.15 11.44 4.77
CA LEU A 102 -3.92 12.04 5.29
C LEU A 102 -3.67 11.56 6.71
N VAL A 103 -4.69 11.53 7.56
CA VAL A 103 -4.55 11.00 8.92
C VAL A 103 -4.32 9.49 8.90
N LEU A 104 -5.01 8.74 8.03
CA LEU A 104 -4.80 7.29 7.92
C LEU A 104 -3.40 6.90 7.43
N ALA A 105 -2.69 7.78 6.70
CA ALA A 105 -1.34 7.53 6.25
C ALA A 105 -0.36 7.27 7.42
N TYR A 106 -0.55 7.88 8.60
CA TYR A 106 0.25 7.57 9.79
C TYR A 106 0.11 6.10 10.26
N GLY A 107 -0.92 5.38 9.82
CA GLY A 107 -1.04 3.95 10.06
C GLY A 107 -0.10 3.09 9.19
N LEU A 108 0.57 3.68 8.20
CA LEU A 108 1.40 3.00 7.21
C LEU A 108 2.90 3.01 7.53
N VAL A 109 3.33 3.51 8.69
CA VAL A 109 4.75 3.56 9.11
C VAL A 109 5.47 2.22 8.87
N GLY A 110 4.79 1.09 9.12
CA GLY A 110 5.38 -0.23 8.91
C GLY A 110 5.49 -0.69 7.46
N TYR A 111 4.91 0.02 6.49
CA TYR A 111 4.90 -0.39 5.08
C TYR A 111 6.29 -0.32 4.44
N SER A 112 7.12 0.64 4.89
CA SER A 112 8.48 0.84 4.42
C SER A 112 9.47 0.83 5.59
N GLU A 113 10.70 0.44 5.32
CA GLU A 113 11.80 0.59 6.28
C GLU A 113 12.11 2.06 6.58
N ARG A 114 11.69 2.98 5.70
CA ARG A 114 11.82 4.43 5.87
C ARG A 114 10.88 5.02 6.94
N GLY A 115 9.91 4.26 7.45
CA GLY A 115 9.07 4.69 8.57
C GLY A 115 8.29 5.97 8.28
N ASP A 116 8.50 7.01 9.07
CA ASP A 116 7.77 8.27 8.97
C ASP A 116 8.06 9.04 7.67
N GLU A 117 9.28 8.96 7.13
CA GLU A 117 9.60 9.60 5.84
C GLU A 117 8.77 9.04 4.69
N TYR A 118 8.37 7.76 4.78
CA TYR A 118 7.46 7.16 3.84
C TYR A 118 6.05 7.75 3.97
N VAL A 119 5.59 7.96 5.20
CA VAL A 119 4.27 8.57 5.46
C VAL A 119 4.22 9.98 4.89
N ASP A 120 5.27 10.77 5.11
CA ASP A 120 5.36 12.14 4.58
C ASP A 120 5.30 12.16 3.04
N GLU A 121 5.97 11.22 2.37
CA GLU A 121 5.93 11.10 0.91
C GLU A 121 4.54 10.73 0.40
N ILE A 122 3.85 9.81 1.06
CA ILE A 122 2.47 9.44 0.71
C ILE A 122 1.52 10.63 0.90
N GLN A 123 1.60 11.35 2.03
CA GLN A 123 0.81 12.55 2.26
C GLN A 123 1.11 13.63 1.21
N THR A 124 2.38 13.82 0.87
CA THR A 124 2.82 14.76 -0.18
C THR A 124 2.19 14.42 -1.52
N ILE A 125 2.21 13.14 -1.94
CA ILE A 125 1.59 12.71 -3.20
C ILE A 125 0.08 12.95 -3.18
N ILE A 126 -0.61 12.65 -2.07
CA ILE A 126 -2.06 12.90 -1.92
C ILE A 126 -2.37 14.38 -2.14
N GLN A 127 -1.61 15.27 -1.52
CA GLN A 127 -1.83 16.71 -1.58
C GLN A 127 -1.48 17.29 -2.94
N GLN A 128 -0.29 16.99 -3.48
CA GLN A 128 0.18 17.56 -4.75
C GLN A 128 -0.65 17.12 -5.96
N ASN A 129 -1.40 16.03 -5.84
CA ASN A 129 -2.24 15.49 -6.91
C ASN A 129 -3.73 15.72 -6.64
N ASP A 130 -4.10 16.50 -5.62
CA ASP A 130 -5.48 16.79 -5.23
C ASP A 130 -6.34 15.52 -5.11
N LEU A 131 -5.75 14.44 -4.59
CA LEU A 131 -6.43 13.13 -4.62
C LEU A 131 -7.65 13.11 -3.71
N VAL A 132 -7.63 13.85 -2.61
CA VAL A 132 -8.81 13.96 -1.72
C VAL A 132 -10.00 14.51 -2.49
N ASP A 133 -9.83 15.64 -3.17
CA ASP A 133 -10.90 16.34 -3.87
C ASP A 133 -11.40 15.56 -5.10
N LYS A 134 -10.49 14.88 -5.81
CA LYS A 134 -10.84 14.08 -7.00
C LYS A 134 -11.63 12.82 -6.66
N TYR A 135 -11.48 12.31 -5.43
CA TYR A 135 -12.05 11.02 -5.02
C TYR A 135 -12.88 11.10 -3.74
N SER A 136 -13.32 12.30 -3.35
CA SER A 136 -14.37 12.54 -2.36
C SER A 136 -15.74 12.17 -2.95
N GLY A 137 -16.01 10.87 -3.02
CA GLY A 137 -17.29 10.28 -3.42
C GLY A 137 -17.86 9.36 -2.33
#